data_AF-A0A938H5W6-F1
#
_entry.id   AF-A0A938H5W6-F1
#
_cell.length_a   1.000
_cell.length_b   1.000
_cell.length_c   1.000
_cell.angle_alpha   90.00
_cell.angle_beta   90.00
_cell.angle_gamma   90.00
#
_symmetry.space_group_name_H-M   'P 1'
#
loop_
_entity.id
_entity.type
_entity.pdbx_description
1 polymer ?
#
loop_
_entity_poly.entity_id
_entity_poly.type
_entity_poly.pdbx_seq_one_letter_code
_entity_poly.pdbx_strand_id
1 'polypeptide(L)'
;MAKGRPAERDPKAIARRLALWGFWLFVAFWAVQGGEYGTTDLLRQRGRVREARARVDSLERVVRELREQKRLVESDPVTQERIAREEFGMVREGELLYRFVDP
;
A
#
# COMPACT_ATOMS: atom_id res chain seq x y z
N MET A 1 -21.56 -35.34 64.28
CA MET A 1 -22.14 -34.03 63.92
C MET A 1 -21.12 -32.93 64.20
N ALA A 2 -20.60 -32.27 63.16
CA ALA A 2 -19.83 -31.03 63.32
C ALA A 2 -20.26 -30.08 62.19
N LYS A 3 -21.14 -29.14 62.54
CA LYS A 3 -21.74 -28.16 61.63
C LYS A 3 -20.67 -27.13 61.28
N GLY A 4 -20.24 -27.11 60.02
CA GLY A 4 -19.30 -26.12 59.50
C GLY A 4 -19.86 -24.70 59.69
N ARG A 5 -19.09 -23.85 60.39
CA ARG A 5 -19.39 -22.42 60.51
C ARG A 5 -19.29 -21.79 59.13
N PRO A 6 -20.33 -21.12 58.60
CA PRO A 6 -20.21 -20.39 57.35
C PRO A 6 -19.21 -19.26 57.56
N ALA A 7 -18.15 -19.24 56.75
CA ALA A 7 -17.14 -18.20 56.77
C ALA A 7 -17.84 -16.84 56.62
N GLU A 8 -17.79 -16.04 57.68
CA GLU A 8 -18.27 -14.66 57.71
C GLU A 8 -17.50 -13.90 56.63
N ARG A 9 -18.15 -13.72 55.48
CA ARG A 9 -17.56 -13.08 54.30
C ARG A 9 -17.45 -11.59 54.62
N ASP A 10 -16.27 -11.17 55.05
CA ASP A 10 -15.99 -9.75 55.28
C ASP A 10 -16.34 -8.94 54.01
N PRO A 11 -17.37 -8.09 54.05
CA PRO A 11 -17.82 -7.33 52.88
C PRO A 11 -16.72 -6.42 52.34
N LYS A 12 -15.77 -6.01 53.18
CA LYS A 12 -14.61 -5.20 52.77
C LYS A 12 -13.62 -6.00 51.93
N ALA A 13 -13.45 -7.30 52.21
CA ALA A 13 -12.59 -8.19 51.42
C ALA A 13 -13.18 -8.46 50.03
N ILE A 14 -14.51 -8.55 49.91
CA ILE A 14 -15.20 -8.69 48.63
C ILE A 14 -15.09 -7.40 47.81
N ALA A 15 -15.35 -6.24 48.44
CA ALA A 15 -15.20 -4.94 47.79
C ALA A 15 -13.77 -4.70 47.29
N ARG A 16 -12.75 -5.06 48.08
CA ARG A 16 -11.34 -4.95 47.67
C ARG A 16 -11.02 -5.84 46.48
N ARG A 17 -11.55 -7.07 46.44
CA ARG A 17 -11.37 -7.97 45.30
C ARG A 17 -12.02 -7.41 44.04
N LEU A 18 -13.26 -6.92 44.14
CA LEU A 18 -13.96 -6.30 43.00
C LEU A 18 -13.23 -5.05 42.50
N ALA A 19 -12.70 -4.22 43.40
CA ALA A 19 -11.88 -3.06 43.04
C ALA A 19 -10.59 -3.49 42.32
N LEU A 20 -9.92 -4.54 42.80
CA LEU A 20 -8.75 -5.10 42.12
C LEU A 20 -9.09 -5.64 40.74
N TRP A 21 -10.18 -6.39 40.59
CA TRP A 21 -10.65 -6.88 39.30
C TRP A 21 -11.00 -5.74 38.35
N GLY A 22 -11.71 -4.71 38.82
CA GLY A 22 -12.04 -3.52 38.04
C GLY A 22 -10.78 -2.76 37.61
N PHE A 23 -9.80 -2.63 38.50
CA PHE A 23 -8.51 -2.01 38.19
C PHE A 23 -7.75 -2.80 37.12
N TRP A 24 -7.66 -4.13 37.24
CA TRP A 24 -7.02 -4.97 36.23
C TRP A 24 -7.73 -4.94 34.88
N LEU A 25 -9.06 -4.92 34.87
CA LEU A 25 -9.85 -4.75 33.64
C LEU A 25 -9.60 -3.38 33.01
N PHE A 26 -9.54 -2.32 33.81
CA PHE A 26 -9.23 -0.99 33.34
C PHE A 26 -7.83 -0.93 32.73
N VAL A 27 -6.81 -1.49 33.39
CA VAL A 27 -5.44 -1.58 32.87
C VAL A 27 -5.38 -2.38 31.57
N ALA A 28 -6.09 -3.52 31.48
CA ALA A 28 -6.14 -4.31 30.25
C ALA A 28 -6.82 -3.56 29.10
N PHE A 29 -7.94 -2.88 29.38
CA PHE A 29 -8.62 -2.02 28.41
C PHE A 29 -7.71 -0.88 27.95
N TRP A 30 -7.01 -0.22 28.88
CA TRP A 30 -6.06 0.86 28.57
C TRP A 30 -4.80 0.35 27.85
N ALA A 31 -4.35 -0.88 28.07
CA ALA A 31 -3.24 -1.47 27.33
C ALA A 31 -3.63 -1.77 25.86
N VAL A 32 -4.89 -2.15 25.63
CA VAL A 32 -5.43 -2.37 24.28
C VAL A 32 -5.75 -1.04 23.58
N GLN A 33 -6.29 -0.07 24.31
CA GLN A 33 -6.79 1.21 23.77
C GLN A 33 -5.73 2.32 23.74
N GLY A 34 -4.83 2.34 24.73
CA GLY A 34 -3.87 3.41 25.03
C GLY A 34 -2.41 2.99 24.94
N GLY A 35 -2.10 1.80 24.41
CA GLY A 35 -0.75 1.51 23.95
C GLY A 35 -0.44 2.44 22.77
N GLU A 36 0.34 3.50 23.02
CA GLU A 36 0.80 4.52 22.05
C GLU A 36 1.50 3.95 20.79
N TYR A 37 1.73 2.63 20.75
CA TYR A 37 2.27 1.87 19.62
C TYR A 37 1.55 0.52 19.42
N GLY A 38 0.24 0.47 19.70
CA GLY A 38 -0.56 -0.74 19.66
C GLY A 38 -0.48 -1.46 18.30
N THR A 39 -0.55 -2.79 18.33
CA THR A 39 -0.45 -3.71 17.17
C THR A 39 -1.26 -3.30 15.93
N THR A 40 -2.34 -2.54 16.11
CA THR A 40 -3.14 -1.96 15.03
C THR A 40 -2.38 -0.92 14.19
N ASP A 41 -1.51 -0.11 14.81
CA ASP A 41 -0.68 0.84 14.07
C ASP A 41 0.42 0.12 13.30
N LEU A 42 1.03 -0.94 13.87
CA LEU A 42 1.95 -1.81 13.13
C LEU A 42 1.29 -2.44 11.90
N LEU A 43 0.03 -2.89 12.00
CA LEU A 43 -0.72 -3.40 10.85
C LEU A 43 -1.02 -2.30 9.83
N ARG A 44 -1.41 -1.11 10.28
CA ARG A 44 -1.68 0.05 9.40
C ARG A 44 -0.41 0.52 8.69
N GLN A 45 0.70 0.60 9.41
CA GLN A 45 2.02 0.94 8.87
C GLN A 45 2.49 -0.11 7.87
N ARG A 46 2.32 -1.41 8.15
CA ARG A 46 2.60 -2.49 7.19
C ARG A 46 1.76 -2.37 5.93
N GLY A 47 0.48 -2.03 6.06
CA GLY A 47 -0.41 -1.74 4.93
C GLY A 47 0.11 -0.59 4.07
N ARG A 48 0.44 0.54 4.69
CA ARG A 48 1.02 1.72 4.01
C ARG A 48 2.34 1.41 3.31
N VAL A 49 3.23 0.65 3.93
CA VAL A 49 4.51 0.24 3.33
C VAL A 49 4.27 -0.67 2.11
N ARG A 50 3.34 -1.62 2.20
CA ARG A 50 2.99 -2.49 1.07
C ARG A 50 2.42 -1.68 -0.10
N GLU A 51 1.50 -0.77 0.18
CA GLU A 51 0.90 0.09 -0.85
C GLU A 51 1.95 1.00 -1.50
N ALA A 52 2.81 1.65 -0.70
CA ALA A 52 3.88 2.49 -1.21
C ALA A 52 4.86 1.70 -2.10
N ARG A 53 5.25 0.48 -1.69
CA ARG A 53 6.09 -0.40 -2.51
C ARG A 53 5.42 -0.78 -3.83
N ALA A 54 4.16 -1.18 -3.80
CA ALA A 54 3.41 -1.51 -5.01
C ALA A 54 3.34 -0.33 -5.99
N ARG A 55 3.19 0.90 -5.46
CA ARG A 55 3.24 2.13 -6.28
C ARG A 55 4.63 2.35 -6.89
N VAL A 56 5.70 2.21 -6.12
CA VAL A 56 7.07 2.31 -6.63
C VAL A 56 7.31 1.28 -7.74
N ASP A 57 6.97 0.01 -7.51
CA ASP A 57 7.15 -1.06 -8.51
C ASP A 57 6.36 -0.78 -9.80
N SER A 58 5.16 -0.19 -9.68
CA SER A 58 4.37 0.22 -10.85
C SER A 58 5.02 1.36 -11.62
N LEU A 59 5.54 2.37 -10.93
CA LEU A 59 6.19 3.52 -11.54
C LEU A 59 7.52 3.13 -12.19
N GLU A 60 8.30 2.26 -11.55
CA GLU A 60 9.55 1.77 -12.12
C GLU A 60 9.32 0.98 -13.42
N ARG A 61 8.24 0.20 -13.51
CA ARG A 61 7.86 -0.47 -14.77
C ARG A 61 7.58 0.53 -15.87
N VAL A 62 6.77 1.55 -15.58
CA VAL A 62 6.44 2.62 -16.53
C VAL A 62 7.71 3.35 -16.97
N VAL A 63 8.60 3.71 -16.03
CA VAL A 63 9.87 4.37 -16.35
C VAL A 63 10.74 3.50 -17.26
N ARG A 64 10.83 2.19 -17.01
CA ARG A 64 11.59 1.27 -17.87
C ARG A 64 10.99 1.21 -19.28
N GLU A 65 9.67 1.10 -19.39
CA GLU A 65 8.97 1.08 -20.67
C GLU A 65 9.20 2.38 -21.46
N LEU A 66 9.03 3.53 -20.83
CA LEU A 66 9.25 4.83 -21.50
C LEU A 66 10.71 5.01 -21.92
N ARG A 67 11.67 4.54 -21.12
CA ARG A 67 13.09 4.58 -21.49
C ARG A 67 13.38 3.72 -22.71
N GLU A 68 12.74 2.56 -22.80
CA GLU A 68 12.89 1.70 -23.97
C GLU A 68 12.27 2.33 -25.22
N GLN A 69 11.06 2.88 -25.10
CA GLN A 69 10.42 3.62 -26.20
C GLN A 69 11.29 4.80 -26.66
N LYS A 70 11.81 5.59 -25.70
CA LYS A 70 12.75 6.67 -25.99
C LYS A 70 13.97 6.16 -26.76
N ARG A 71 14.58 5.06 -26.31
CA ARG A 71 15.74 4.46 -26.97
C ARG A 71 15.42 4.06 -28.42
N LEU A 72 14.26 3.45 -28.66
CA LEU A 72 13.83 3.08 -30.00
C LEU A 72 13.67 4.31 -30.90
N VAL A 73 13.02 5.36 -30.41
CA VAL A 73 12.86 6.62 -31.16
C VAL A 73 14.22 7.28 -31.44
N GLU A 74 15.17 7.26 -30.50
CA GLU A 74 16.47 7.93 -30.66
C GLU A 74 17.50 7.14 -31.46
N SER A 75 17.41 5.82 -31.48
CA SER A 75 18.51 4.98 -31.99
C SER A 75 18.11 3.85 -32.93
N ASP A 76 16.82 3.49 -33.04
CA ASP A 76 16.37 2.46 -33.97
C ASP A 76 15.95 3.08 -35.31
N PRO A 77 16.70 2.85 -36.41
CA PRO A 77 16.41 3.47 -37.71
C PRO A 77 15.04 3.09 -38.28
N VAL A 78 14.57 1.87 -38.00
CA VAL A 78 13.26 1.39 -38.47
C VAL A 78 12.14 2.16 -37.78
N THR A 79 12.23 2.31 -36.45
CA THR A 79 11.29 3.12 -35.67
C THR A 79 11.31 4.58 -36.11
N GLN A 80 12.50 5.15 -36.35
CA GLN A 80 12.64 6.53 -36.83
C GLN A 80 12.00 6.74 -38.20
N GLU A 81 12.30 5.86 -39.15
CA GLU A 81 11.74 5.95 -40.50
C GLU A 81 10.22 5.79 -40.48
N ARG A 82 9.71 4.83 -39.71
CA ARG A 82 8.27 4.64 -39.54
C ARG A 82 7.61 5.92 -39.02
N ILE A 83 8.12 6.51 -37.94
CA ILE A 83 7.60 7.77 -37.39
C ILE A 83 7.72 8.91 -38.41
N ALA A 84 8.85 9.02 -39.10
CA ALA A 84 9.07 10.05 -40.11
C ALA A 84 8.04 9.96 -41.24
N ARG A 85 7.71 8.74 -41.70
CA ARG A 85 6.73 8.51 -42.77
C ARG A 85 5.28 8.63 -42.31
N GLU A 86 4.94 8.06 -41.15
CA GLU A 86 3.56 7.98 -40.66
C GLU A 86 3.10 9.31 -40.04
N GLU A 87 3.90 9.90 -39.14
CA GLU A 87 3.51 11.09 -38.39
C GLU A 87 3.88 12.38 -39.13
N PHE A 88 5.02 12.38 -39.83
CA PHE A 88 5.56 13.59 -40.46
C PHE A 88 5.47 13.57 -41.99
N GLY A 89 5.09 12.45 -42.63
CA GLY A 89 4.99 12.34 -44.09
C GLY A 89 6.33 12.53 -44.82
N MET A 90 7.46 12.38 -44.14
CA MET A 90 8.79 12.58 -44.70
C MET A 90 9.15 11.44 -45.66
N VAL A 91 9.83 11.80 -46.74
CA VAL A 91 10.38 10.87 -47.73
C VAL A 91 11.88 11.12 -47.87
N ARG A 92 12.63 10.07 -48.21
CA ARG A 92 14.06 10.24 -48.47
C ARG A 92 14.29 10.98 -49.77
N GLU A 93 15.47 11.57 -49.91
CA GLU A 93 15.87 12.22 -51.16
C GLU A 93 15.81 11.20 -52.31
N GLY A 94 15.10 11.54 -53.39
CA GLY A 94 14.86 10.66 -54.53
C GLY A 94 13.63 9.75 -54.43
N GLU A 95 12.90 9.74 -53.32
CA GLU A 95 11.61 9.03 -53.19
C GLU A 95 10.41 9.94 -53.56
N LEU A 96 9.40 9.36 -54.23
CA LEU A 96 8.15 10.05 -54.60
C LEU A 96 6.99 9.57 -53.71
N LEU A 97 6.33 10.49 -53.01
CA LEU A 97 5.11 10.21 -52.25
C LEU A 97 3.88 10.31 -53.17
N TYR A 98 3.21 9.20 -53.44
CA TYR A 98 1.91 9.20 -54.12
C TYR A 98 0.78 9.26 -53.08
N ARG A 99 -0.01 10.33 -53.12
CA ARG A 99 -1.24 10.45 -52.33
C ARG A 99 -2.44 10.32 -53.26
N PHE A 100 -3.25 9.30 -53.05
CA PHE A 100 -4.54 9.16 -53.72
C PHE A 100 -5.55 10.05 -52.99
N VAL A 101 -6.17 10.98 -53.71
CA VAL A 101 -7.33 11.75 -53.24
C VAL A 101 -8.54 11.26 -54.01
N ASP A 102 -9.59 10.84 -53.29
CA ASP A 102 -10.87 10.53 -53.91
C ASP A 102 -11.49 11.81 -54.49
N PRO A 103 -12.23 11.72 -55.62
CA PRO A 103 -12.75 12.87 -56.36
C PRO A 103 -13.78 13.72 -55.61
#